data_AF-A0AB38A2A6-F1
#
_entry.id   AF-A0AB38A2A6-F1
#
_cell.length_a   1.000
_cell.length_b   1.000
_cell.length_c   1.000
_cell.angle_alpha   90.00
_cell.angle_beta   90.00
_cell.angle_gamma   90.00
#
_symmetry.space_group_name_H-M   'P 1'
#
loop_
_entity.id
_entity.type
_entity.pdbx_description
1 polymer ?
#
loop_
_entity_poly.entity_id
_entity_poly.type
_entity_poly.pdbx_seq_one_letter_code
_entity_poly.pdbx_strand_id
1 'polypeptide(L)'
;MQKGIWRKKLDVADLLERKGCCEFTLLEDKFSFRGEMFEIWWYVYEGNNHILAKSKRYPIRLYFFLLEPGDLFAVNDFRIYLATGKLKYPVATYYKKNGG
;
A
#
# COMPACT_ATOMS: atom_id res chain seq x y z
N MET A 1 28.65 -23.94 -14.47
CA MET A 1 27.64 -23.73 -13.41
C MET A 1 27.52 -22.24 -13.12
N GLN A 2 26.55 -21.54 -13.70
CA GLN A 2 26.29 -20.13 -13.37
C GLN A 2 25.67 -20.06 -11.97
N LYS A 3 26.40 -19.45 -11.04
CA LYS A 3 25.98 -19.25 -9.65
C LYS A 3 24.67 -18.46 -9.63
N GLY A 4 23.67 -19.05 -8.97
CA GLY A 4 22.32 -18.49 -8.87
C GLY A 4 22.34 -17.04 -8.41
N ILE A 5 21.65 -16.19 -9.16
CA ILE A 5 21.33 -14.81 -8.76
C ILE A 5 20.60 -14.94 -7.43
N TRP A 6 21.28 -14.59 -6.34
CA TRP A 6 20.65 -14.40 -5.04
C TRP A 6 19.54 -13.39 -5.24
N ARG A 7 18.28 -13.84 -5.26
CA ARG A 7 17.10 -12.98 -5.39
C ARG A 7 17.05 -12.10 -4.14
N LYS A 8 17.73 -10.95 -4.20
CA LYS A 8 17.75 -9.94 -3.14
C LYS A 8 16.30 -9.61 -2.79
N LYS A 9 15.94 -9.76 -1.51
CA LYS A 9 14.63 -9.36 -1.01
C LYS A 9 14.43 -7.89 -1.37
N LEU A 10 13.30 -7.57 -2.00
CA LEU A 10 13.01 -6.18 -2.36
C LEU A 10 12.91 -5.36 -1.08
N ASP A 11 13.71 -4.31 -0.99
CA ASP A 11 13.63 -3.28 0.04
C ASP A 11 12.83 -2.11 -0.53
N VAL A 12 11.71 -1.75 0.11
CA VAL A 12 10.82 -0.71 -0.40
C VAL A 12 11.39 0.68 -0.16
N ALA A 13 12.07 0.92 0.95
CA ALA A 13 12.68 2.22 1.22
C ALA A 13 13.74 2.53 0.15
N ASP A 14 14.68 1.59 -0.07
CA ASP A 14 15.71 1.71 -1.13
C ASP A 14 15.09 1.80 -2.53
N LEU A 15 13.95 1.15 -2.79
CA LEU A 15 13.23 1.31 -4.06
C LEU A 15 12.68 2.73 -4.23
N LEU A 16 12.03 3.28 -3.20
CA LEU A 16 11.41 4.59 -3.22
C LEU A 16 12.46 5.70 -3.34
N GLU A 17 13.57 5.59 -2.60
CA GLU A 17 14.71 6.50 -2.69
C GLU A 17 15.31 6.55 -4.11
N ARG A 18 15.55 5.37 -4.72
CA ARG A 18 16.05 5.29 -6.11
C ARG A 18 15.05 5.83 -7.15
N LYS A 19 13.78 5.96 -6.78
CA LYS A 19 12.74 6.57 -7.62
C LYS A 19 12.58 8.06 -7.36
N GLY A 20 13.35 8.65 -6.45
CA GLY A 20 13.27 10.06 -6.09
C GLY A 20 12.04 10.39 -5.24
N CYS A 21 11.46 9.40 -4.55
CA CYS A 21 10.40 9.66 -3.56
C CYS A 21 11.07 10.14 -2.26
N CYS A 22 10.93 11.42 -1.94
CA CYS A 22 11.53 12.02 -0.74
C CYS A 22 10.66 11.89 0.51
N GLU A 23 9.38 11.59 0.34
CA GLU A 23 8.41 11.45 1.43
C GLU A 23 7.78 10.06 1.36
N PHE A 24 8.09 9.22 2.33
CA PHE A 24 7.49 7.90 2.48
C PHE A 24 7.52 7.44 3.92
N THR A 25 6.53 6.61 4.27
CA THR A 25 6.34 6.09 5.63
C THR A 25 5.82 4.67 5.56
N LEU A 26 6.40 3.77 6.37
CA LEU A 26 5.84 2.45 6.61
C LEU A 26 4.62 2.60 7.52
N LEU A 27 3.43 2.27 7.01
CA LEU A 27 2.17 2.36 7.75
C LEU A 27 1.90 1.09 8.57
N GLU A 28 2.20 -0.07 8.01
CA GLU A 28 1.90 -1.38 8.61
C GLU A 28 2.85 -2.44 8.07
N ASP A 29 3.36 -3.32 8.94
CA ASP A 29 4.34 -4.35 8.58
C ASP A 29 3.94 -5.77 9.00
N LYS A 30 2.84 -5.92 9.72
CA LYS A 30 2.32 -7.21 10.24
C LYS A 30 0.96 -7.55 9.66
N PHE A 31 0.50 -6.82 8.64
CA PHE A 31 -0.74 -7.16 7.95
C PHE A 31 -0.66 -8.58 7.36
N SER A 32 -1.65 -9.41 7.69
CA SER A 32 -1.77 -10.77 7.16
C SER A 32 -3.15 -11.03 6.59
N PHE A 33 -3.18 -11.72 5.44
CA PHE A 33 -4.40 -12.13 4.77
C PHE A 33 -4.20 -13.49 4.11
N ARG A 34 -5.06 -14.46 4.46
CA ARG A 34 -5.02 -15.85 3.93
C ARG A 34 -3.62 -16.49 3.95
N GLY A 35 -2.86 -16.24 5.01
CA GLY A 35 -1.51 -16.79 5.20
C GLY A 35 -0.39 -16.04 4.46
N GLU A 36 -0.69 -14.96 3.74
CA GLU A 36 0.29 -14.06 3.14
C GLU A 36 0.49 -12.83 4.02
N MET A 37 1.75 -12.45 4.26
CA MET A 37 2.11 -11.24 5.01
C MET A 37 2.50 -10.11 4.08
N PHE A 38 2.14 -8.88 4.45
CA PHE A 38 2.41 -7.69 3.69
C PHE A 38 3.06 -6.61 4.55
N GLU A 39 3.82 -5.75 3.88
CA GLU A 39 4.15 -4.41 4.35
C GLU A 39 3.36 -3.39 3.50
N ILE A 40 2.86 -2.35 4.14
CA ILE A 40 2.06 -1.29 3.52
C ILE A 40 2.74 0.03 3.79
N TRP A 41 3.01 0.76 2.73
CA TRP A 41 3.74 2.01 2.72
C TRP A 41 2.87 3.11 2.14
N TRP A 42 2.95 4.29 2.72
CA TRP A 42 2.53 5.53 2.08
C TRP A 42 3.74 6.23 1.48
N TYR A 43 3.59 6.86 0.33
CA TYR A 43 4.62 7.69 -0.27
C TYR A 43 4.04 8.77 -1.17
N VAL A 44 4.82 9.84 -1.37
CA VAL A 44 4.52 10.91 -2.33
C VAL A 44 5.39 10.72 -3.57
N TYR A 45 4.75 10.77 -4.74
CA TYR A 45 5.43 10.76 -6.03
C TYR A 45 4.71 11.70 -6.98
N GLU A 46 5.46 12.58 -7.64
CA GLU A 46 4.94 13.61 -8.56
C GLU A 46 3.79 14.44 -7.94
N GLY A 47 3.90 14.77 -6.65
CA GLY A 47 2.91 15.56 -5.91
C GLY A 47 1.65 14.79 -5.50
N ASN A 48 1.56 13.49 -5.78
CA ASN A 48 0.40 12.66 -5.45
C ASN A 48 0.71 11.66 -4.32
N ASN A 49 -0.31 11.40 -3.50
CA ASN A 49 -0.25 10.43 -2.43
C ASN A 49 -0.53 9.03 -2.95
N HIS A 50 0.28 8.07 -2.53
CA HIS A 50 0.17 6.69 -2.96
C HIS A 50 0.27 5.73 -1.79
N ILE A 51 -0.30 4.54 -1.98
CA ILE A 51 -0.06 3.38 -1.13
C ILE A 51 0.63 2.29 -1.94
N LEU A 52 1.70 1.73 -1.37
CA LEU A 52 2.35 0.52 -1.85
C LEU A 52 2.18 -0.59 -0.82
N ALA A 53 1.44 -1.64 -1.17
CA ALA A 53 1.42 -2.88 -0.41
C ALA A 53 2.29 -3.94 -1.10
N LYS A 54 3.22 -4.53 -0.36
CA LYS A 54 4.16 -5.53 -0.85
C LYS A 54 4.04 -6.81 -0.05
N SER A 55 3.94 -7.95 -0.72
CA SER A 55 4.03 -9.24 -0.04
C SER A 55 5.46 -9.57 0.39
N LYS A 56 5.59 -10.21 1.55
CA LYS A 56 6.89 -10.59 2.11
C LYS A 56 7.41 -11.93 1.60
N ARG A 57 6.56 -12.75 0.96
CA ARG A 57 6.91 -14.10 0.46
C ARG A 57 7.08 -14.09 -1.05
N TYR A 58 8.03 -14.87 -1.55
CA TYR A 58 8.21 -15.08 -3.00
C TYR A 58 7.10 -15.98 -3.57
N PRO A 59 6.55 -15.68 -4.77
CA PRO A 59 6.82 -14.50 -5.60
C PRO A 59 6.28 -13.21 -4.97
N ILE A 60 7.10 -12.14 -4.99
CA ILE A 60 6.72 -10.84 -4.42
C ILE A 60 5.58 -10.25 -5.26
N ARG A 61 4.50 -9.89 -4.58
CA ARG A 61 3.35 -9.17 -5.15
C ARG A 61 3.43 -7.72 -4.70
N LEU A 62 3.23 -6.80 -5.63
CA LEU A 62 3.16 -5.37 -5.36
C LEU A 62 1.78 -4.87 -5.78
N TYR A 63 1.17 -4.07 -4.92
CA TYR A 63 -0.09 -3.40 -5.16
C TYR A 63 0.14 -1.91 -4.99
N PHE A 64 -0.27 -1.14 -5.99
CA PHE A 64 -0.11 0.30 -6.04
C PHE A 64 -1.48 0.94 -6.09
N PHE A 65 -1.72 1.89 -5.20
CA PHE A 65 -2.95 2.66 -5.15
C PHE A 65 -2.61 4.14 -5.20
N LEU A 66 -3.16 4.85 -6.17
CA LEU A 66 -3.16 6.31 -6.19
C LEU A 66 -4.31 6.78 -5.30
N LEU A 67 -4.04 7.74 -4.41
CA LEU A 67 -5.05 8.39 -3.60
C LEU A 67 -5.40 9.74 -4.23
N GLU A 68 -6.65 9.90 -4.66
CA GLU A 68 -7.15 11.17 -5.15
C GLU A 68 -7.34 12.15 -3.98
N PRO A 69 -7.35 13.47 -4.22
CA PRO A 69 -7.63 14.45 -3.17
C PRO A 69 -8.95 14.15 -2.45
N GLY A 70 -8.88 13.95 -1.13
CA GLY A 70 -10.03 13.59 -0.29
C GLY A 70 -10.21 12.09 -0.06
N ASP A 71 -9.46 11.23 -0.75
CA ASP A 71 -9.42 9.80 -0.44
C ASP A 71 -8.76 9.56 0.92
N LEU A 72 -9.30 8.58 1.64
CA LEU A 72 -8.70 8.02 2.84
C LEU A 72 -8.36 6.56 2.57
N PHE A 73 -7.23 6.12 3.12
CA PHE A 73 -6.82 4.72 3.06
C PHE A 73 -6.51 4.20 4.45
N ALA A 74 -7.27 3.19 4.88
CA ALA A 74 -7.01 2.39 6.04
C ALA A 74 -6.46 1.02 5.63
N VAL A 75 -5.67 0.41 6.51
CA VAL A 75 -5.17 -0.98 6.34
C VAL A 75 -6.31 -1.97 6.05
N ASN A 76 -7.50 -1.72 6.59
CA ASN A 76 -8.66 -2.56 6.33
C ASN A 76 -9.14 -2.48 4.86
N ASP A 77 -9.04 -1.32 4.21
CA ASP A 77 -9.41 -1.19 2.79
C ASP A 77 -8.59 -2.13 1.90
N PHE A 78 -7.32 -2.35 2.25
CA PHE A 78 -6.49 -3.35 1.59
C PHE A 78 -7.01 -4.78 1.77
N ARG A 79 -7.49 -5.14 2.98
CA ARG A 79 -8.12 -6.44 3.23
C ARG A 79 -9.34 -6.65 2.34
N ILE A 80 -10.17 -5.62 2.19
CA ILE A 80 -11.39 -5.68 1.38
C ILE A 80 -11.06 -5.78 -0.09
N TYR A 81 -10.06 -5.03 -0.54
CA TYR A 81 -9.51 -5.17 -1.89
C TYR A 81 -9.01 -6.60 -2.16
N LEU A 82 -8.22 -7.19 -1.26
CA LEU A 82 -7.75 -8.57 -1.45
C LEU A 82 -8.89 -9.60 -1.46
N ALA A 83 -10.00 -9.33 -0.78
CA ALA A 83 -11.16 -10.20 -0.73
C ALA A 83 -12.09 -10.05 -1.95
N THR A 84 -12.22 -8.83 -2.49
CA THR A 84 -13.30 -8.47 -3.43
C THR A 84 -12.81 -7.91 -4.77
N GLY A 85 -11.54 -7.53 -4.86
CA GLY A 85 -10.98 -6.77 -5.98
C GLY A 85 -11.43 -5.31 -6.06
N LYS A 86 -12.15 -4.80 -5.04
CA LYS A 86 -12.70 -3.43 -5.03
C LYS A 86 -12.15 -2.64 -3.85
N LEU A 87 -11.75 -1.39 -4.09
CA LEU A 87 -11.25 -0.46 -3.07
C LEU A 87 -12.32 0.50 -2.54
N LYS A 88 -13.31 0.88 -3.38
CA LYS A 88 -14.34 1.85 -2.99
C LYS A 88 -15.44 1.19 -2.17
N TYR A 89 -15.57 1.61 -0.91
CA TYR A 89 -16.83 1.55 -0.20
C TYR A 89 -17.79 2.63 -0.75
N PRO A 90 -19.09 2.36 -0.89
CA PRO A 90 -20.06 3.44 -1.05
C PRO A 90 -19.96 4.33 0.18
N VAL A 91 -19.41 5.53 0.02
CA VAL A 91 -19.34 6.53 1.09
C VAL A 91 -20.77 6.96 1.37
N ALA A 92 -21.39 6.37 2.40
CA ALA A 92 -22.54 6.99 3.04
C ALA A 92 -22.01 8.12 3.92
N THR A 93 -21.70 9.26 3.31
CA THR A 93 -21.29 10.48 4.00
C THR A 93 -22.51 11.04 4.72
N TYR A 94 -22.83 10.52 5.90
CA TYR A 94 -23.70 11.22 6.83
C TYR A 94 -22.89 12.34 7.48
N TYR A 95 -22.84 13.49 6.83
CA TYR A 95 -22.52 14.74 7.52
C TYR A 95 -23.68 15.03 8.48
N LYS A 96 -23.53 14.64 9.75
CA LYS A 96 -24.40 15.17 10.80
C LYS A 96 -24.01 16.64 11.00
N LYS A 97 -24.75 17.54 10.35
CA LYS A 97 -24.73 18.98 10.63
C LYS A 97 -25.10 19.13 12.12
N ASN A 98 -24.12 19.37 12.98
CA ASN A 98 -24.44 19.93 14.28
C ASN A 98 -24.92 21.36 14.01
N GLY A 99 -26.22 21.58 14.22
CA GLY A 99 -26.85 22.91 14.23
C GLY A 99 -26.07 23.86 15.15
N GLY A 100 -26.02 25.15 14.87
CA GLY A 100 -27.17 26.02 14.67
C GLY A 100 -27.16 27.00 15.82
#